data_AF-A0A524J736-F1
#
_entry.id   AF-A0A524J736-F1
#
_cell.length_a   1.000
_cell.length_b   1.000
_cell.length_c   1.000
_cell.angle_alpha   90.00
_cell.angle_beta   90.00
_cell.angle_gamma   90.00
#
_symmetry.space_group_name_H-M   'P 1'
#
loop_
_entity.id
_entity.type
_entity.pdbx_description
1 polymer ?
#
loop_
_entity_poly.entity_id
_entity_poly.type
_entity_poly.pdbx_seq_one_letter_code
_entity_poly.pdbx_strand_id
1 'polypeptide(L)'
;GAGAVLSARDEQEIRRAENEKAAKETEAEAIEKQKEEAPLTEGEAARPGTATGEASSPDEAALDGRTLFAGAGCGDCHTLADADTAGQIGPVLDDVLPGQNPAAVRTSIVDPAAGTSDGFPKGVMPTIFGDQLTEVEIDALVAYLGKVAGEK
;
A
#
# COMPACT_ATOMS: atom_id res chain seq x y z
N GLY A 1 -22.65 30.23 -5.97
CA GLY A 1 -21.58 29.24 -5.85
C GLY A 1 -21.65 28.64 -4.47
N ALA A 2 -21.99 27.36 -4.36
CA ALA A 2 -22.00 26.56 -3.12
C ALA A 2 -22.22 25.05 -3.40
N GLY A 3 -22.78 24.68 -4.57
CA GLY A 3 -23.23 23.31 -4.84
C GLY A 3 -22.16 22.27 -5.23
N ALA A 4 -20.96 22.65 -5.67
CA ALA A 4 -19.97 21.68 -6.16
C ALA A 4 -19.16 20.99 -5.05
N VAL A 5 -19.10 21.58 -3.85
CA VAL A 5 -18.25 21.07 -2.75
C VAL A 5 -18.98 20.02 -1.89
N LEU A 6 -20.30 19.92 -2.00
CA LEU A 6 -21.09 18.89 -1.30
C LEU A 6 -20.92 17.53 -1.99
N SER A 7 -21.06 17.48 -3.32
CA SER A 7 -20.92 16.23 -4.08
C SER A 7 -19.57 15.56 -3.90
N ALA A 8 -18.46 16.29 -3.96
CA ALA A 8 -17.13 15.69 -3.76
C ALA A 8 -16.93 15.11 -2.35
N ARG A 9 -17.55 15.72 -1.32
CA ARG A 9 -17.53 15.20 0.05
C ARG A 9 -18.43 13.98 0.20
N ASP A 10 -19.63 14.03 -0.35
CA ASP A 10 -20.57 12.89 -0.34
C ASP A 10 -19.98 11.69 -1.11
N GLU A 11 -19.32 11.92 -2.24
CA GLU A 11 -18.61 10.89 -3.02
C GLU A 11 -17.44 10.29 -2.23
N GLN A 12 -16.70 11.12 -1.48
CA GLN A 12 -15.63 10.64 -0.61
C GLN A 12 -16.17 9.82 0.56
N GLU A 13 -17.30 10.21 1.15
CA GLU A 13 -17.94 9.44 2.24
C GLU A 13 -18.47 8.09 1.76
N ILE A 14 -19.03 8.03 0.55
CA ILE A 14 -19.47 6.77 -0.07
C ILE A 14 -18.26 5.85 -0.31
N ARG A 15 -17.19 6.37 -0.93
CA ARG A 15 -15.97 5.58 -1.15
C ARG A 15 -15.32 5.13 0.15
N ARG A 16 -15.36 5.96 1.19
CA ARG A 16 -14.92 5.60 2.55
C ARG A 16 -15.75 4.46 3.14
N ALA A 17 -17.08 4.54 3.02
CA ALA A 17 -17.96 3.46 3.46
C ALA A 17 -17.74 2.17 2.67
N GLU A 18 -17.49 2.25 1.37
CA GLU A 18 -17.16 1.11 0.51
C GLU A 18 -15.80 0.49 0.85
N ASN A 19 -14.77 1.31 1.07
CA ASN A 19 -13.44 0.87 1.52
C ASN A 19 -13.50 0.23 2.93
N GLU A 20 -14.26 0.80 3.86
CA GLU A 20 -14.47 0.23 5.19
C GLU A 20 -15.21 -1.11 5.13
N LYS A 21 -16.20 -1.23 4.23
CA LYS A 21 -16.92 -2.49 3.99
C LYS A 21 -15.99 -3.56 3.39
N ALA A 22 -15.16 -3.20 2.41
CA ALA A 22 -14.19 -4.11 1.79
C ALA A 22 -13.13 -4.59 2.80
N ALA A 23 -12.67 -3.72 3.71
CA ALA A 23 -11.75 -4.09 4.79
C ALA A 23 -12.37 -5.12 5.76
N LYS A 24 -13.66 -4.95 6.09
CA LYS A 24 -14.38 -5.88 7.00
C LYS A 24 -14.70 -7.22 6.35
N GLU A 25 -15.01 -7.26 5.06
CA GLU A 25 -15.29 -8.51 4.33
C GLU A 25 -14.01 -9.33 4.09
N THR A 26 -12.88 -8.68 3.84
CA THR A 26 -11.58 -9.36 3.69
C THR A 26 -11.00 -9.85 5.02
N GLU A 27 -11.28 -9.17 6.14
CA GLU A 27 -10.94 -9.66 7.48
C GLU A 27 -11.74 -10.93 7.85
N ALA A 28 -13.01 -11.01 7.43
CA ALA A 28 -13.81 -12.23 7.58
C ALA A 28 -13.29 -13.40 6.72
N GLU A 29 -12.77 -13.12 5.51
CA GLU A 29 -12.21 -14.13 4.60
C GLU A 29 -10.80 -14.59 5.03
N ALA A 30 -10.00 -13.70 5.62
CA ALA A 30 -8.66 -14.01 6.13
C ALA A 30 -8.66 -14.93 7.37
N ILE A 31 -9.72 -14.90 8.18
CA ILE A 31 -9.87 -15.79 9.36
C ILE A 31 -10.14 -17.25 8.94
N GLU A 32 -10.74 -17.50 7.77
CA GLU A 32 -11.03 -18.86 7.29
C GLU A 32 -9.79 -19.58 6.74
N LYS A 33 -8.83 -18.83 6.17
CA LYS A 33 -7.65 -19.40 5.48
C LYS A 33 -6.47 -19.72 6.41
N GLN A 34 -6.47 -19.27 7.67
CA GLN A 34 -5.33 -19.38 8.59
C GLN A 34 -5.30 -20.66 9.45
N LYS A 35 -6.16 -21.66 9.20
CA LYS A 35 -6.18 -22.90 10.00
C LYS A 35 -5.35 -24.05 9.42
N GLU A 36 -4.86 -23.94 8.20
CA GLU A 36 -4.11 -25.00 7.54
C GLU A 36 -2.75 -24.47 7.11
N GLU A 37 -1.68 -25.21 7.42
CA GLU A 37 -0.30 -25.01 6.96
C GLU A 37 0.62 -24.09 7.79
N ALA A 38 1.21 -24.72 8.81
CA ALA A 38 2.63 -24.60 9.10
C ALA A 38 3.16 -26.02 9.38
N PRO A 39 4.47 -26.31 9.34
CA PRO A 39 5.61 -25.56 8.78
C PRO A 39 6.57 -26.46 7.96
N LEU A 40 7.46 -25.92 7.09
CA LEU A 40 8.79 -26.54 6.77
C LEU A 40 9.74 -25.48 6.14
N THR A 41 10.75 -24.99 6.87
CA THR A 41 12.22 -25.30 6.83
C THR A 41 13.05 -24.73 5.66
N GLU A 42 13.96 -23.82 6.02
CA GLU A 42 15.38 -23.59 5.62
C GLU A 42 15.96 -24.20 4.32
N GLY A 43 16.68 -23.37 3.54
CA GLY A 43 17.58 -23.84 2.47
C GLY A 43 18.17 -22.77 1.54
N GLU A 44 19.19 -22.06 2.01
CA GLU A 44 20.46 -21.68 1.35
C GLU A 44 20.55 -21.37 -0.18
N ALA A 45 21.16 -20.21 -0.45
CA ALA A 45 21.97 -19.77 -1.60
C ALA A 45 21.50 -19.94 -3.07
N ALA A 46 21.41 -18.80 -3.78
CA ALA A 46 22.41 -18.39 -4.80
C ALA A 46 21.91 -17.19 -5.64
N ARG A 47 22.76 -16.17 -5.81
CA ARG A 47 22.79 -15.29 -7.02
C ARG A 47 23.98 -15.76 -7.89
N PRO A 48 24.15 -15.34 -9.17
CA PRO A 48 23.36 -14.38 -9.95
C PRO A 48 23.00 -14.88 -11.37
N GLY A 49 22.03 -14.24 -12.03
CA GLY A 49 21.71 -14.51 -13.43
C GLY A 49 21.01 -13.33 -14.11
N THR A 50 21.77 -12.56 -14.90
CA THR A 50 21.25 -11.73 -15.98
C THR A 50 20.78 -12.63 -17.11
N ALA A 51 19.50 -12.54 -17.50
CA ALA A 51 19.04 -12.75 -18.87
C ALA A 51 17.61 -12.25 -19.03
N THR A 52 17.46 -11.19 -19.81
CA THR A 52 16.37 -10.89 -20.75
C THR A 52 15.13 -11.78 -20.66
N GLY A 53 14.01 -11.19 -20.21
CA GLY A 53 12.68 -11.78 -20.29
C GLY A 53 11.75 -10.83 -21.04
N GLU A 54 11.27 -11.30 -22.18
CA GLU A 54 9.98 -11.07 -22.82
C GLU A 54 9.17 -9.83 -22.38
N ALA A 55 8.87 -8.97 -23.36
CA ALA A 55 7.76 -8.04 -23.26
C ALA A 55 6.44 -8.83 -23.14
N SER A 56 5.98 -9.03 -21.90
CA SER A 56 4.58 -9.37 -21.64
C SER A 56 3.69 -8.18 -21.98
N SER A 57 2.50 -8.49 -22.49
CA SER A 57 1.39 -7.59 -22.81
C SER A 57 1.23 -6.44 -21.79
N PRO A 58 0.67 -5.27 -22.19
CA PRO A 58 0.52 -4.10 -21.32
C PRO A 58 -0.37 -4.30 -20.08
N ASP A 59 -0.97 -5.48 -19.88
CA ASP A 59 -1.74 -5.87 -18.69
C ASP A 59 -0.91 -6.66 -17.65
N GLU A 60 0.26 -7.19 -18.00
CA GLU A 60 1.19 -7.89 -17.08
C GLU A 60 2.61 -7.31 -17.14
N ALA A 61 2.75 -6.08 -17.62
CA ALA A 61 3.92 -5.29 -17.25
C ALA A 61 3.80 -5.07 -15.74
N ALA A 62 4.51 -5.88 -14.94
CA ALA A 62 4.57 -5.73 -13.50
C ALA A 62 4.81 -4.26 -13.20
N LEU A 63 3.77 -3.57 -12.71
CA LEU A 63 3.87 -2.16 -12.37
C LEU A 63 4.96 -2.06 -11.30
N ASP A 64 5.97 -1.27 -11.60
CA ASP A 64 7.11 -1.12 -10.72
C ASP A 64 6.66 -0.32 -9.49
N GLY A 65 6.32 -1.03 -8.41
CA GLY A 65 5.77 -0.42 -7.19
C GLY A 65 6.74 0.56 -6.54
N ARG A 66 8.06 0.40 -6.74
CA ARG A 66 9.08 1.37 -6.32
C ARG A 66 8.97 2.68 -7.11
N THR A 67 8.72 2.59 -8.41
CA THR A 67 8.48 3.73 -9.29
C THR A 67 7.18 4.44 -8.92
N LEU A 68 6.11 3.69 -8.60
CA LEU A 68 4.87 4.27 -8.12
C LEU A 68 5.06 4.99 -6.77
N PHE A 69 5.78 4.37 -5.83
CA PHE A 69 6.12 4.96 -4.53
C PHE A 69 6.88 6.28 -4.68
N ALA A 70 7.89 6.30 -5.54
CA ALA A 70 8.68 7.50 -5.82
C ALA A 70 7.87 8.56 -6.59
N GLY A 71 7.13 8.14 -7.63
CA GLY A 71 6.35 9.03 -8.49
C GLY A 71 5.16 9.69 -7.78
N ALA A 72 4.57 8.99 -6.80
CA ALA A 72 3.53 9.53 -5.94
C ALA A 72 4.07 10.39 -4.78
N GLY A 73 5.39 10.52 -4.62
CA GLY A 73 6.01 11.32 -3.56
C GLY A 73 5.90 10.72 -2.16
N CYS A 74 5.61 9.41 -2.04
CA CYS A 74 5.50 8.75 -0.74
C CYS A 74 6.80 8.88 0.08
N GLY A 75 7.93 8.84 -0.62
CA GLY A 75 9.28 8.98 -0.06
C GLY A 75 9.60 10.31 0.59
N ASP A 76 8.92 11.39 0.21
CA ASP A 76 9.13 12.71 0.80
C ASP A 76 8.68 12.76 2.26
N CYS A 77 7.71 11.91 2.62
CA CYS A 77 7.13 11.84 3.95
C CYS A 77 7.56 10.61 4.74
N HIS A 78 7.81 9.49 4.07
CA HIS A 78 8.07 8.21 4.72
C HIS A 78 9.51 7.71 4.51
N THR A 79 10.03 7.03 5.53
CA THR A 79 11.27 6.27 5.43
C THR A 79 10.94 4.88 4.90
N LEU A 80 11.65 4.46 3.85
CA LEU A 80 11.63 3.12 3.27
C LEU A 80 13.01 2.81 2.71
N ALA A 81 13.69 1.83 3.30
CA ALA A 81 15.08 1.51 2.98
C ALA A 81 15.27 1.09 1.51
N ASP A 82 14.39 0.21 0.99
CA ASP A 82 14.44 -0.27 -0.40
C ASP A 82 14.27 0.87 -1.44
N ALA A 83 13.51 1.91 -1.09
CA ALA A 83 13.31 3.08 -1.94
C ALA A 83 14.38 4.17 -1.76
N ASP A 84 15.37 3.96 -0.88
CA ASP A 84 16.38 4.95 -0.48
C ASP A 84 15.78 6.25 0.09
N THR A 85 14.65 6.16 0.80
CA THR A 85 13.94 7.34 1.33
C THR A 85 14.06 7.45 2.84
N ALA A 86 14.10 8.69 3.33
CA ALA A 86 14.31 9.01 4.75
C ALA A 86 13.30 10.05 5.27
N GLY A 87 12.09 10.08 4.69
CA GLY A 87 11.04 10.99 5.15
C GLY A 87 10.65 10.71 6.61
N GLN A 88 10.45 11.78 7.38
CA GLN A 88 10.18 11.73 8.83
C GLN A 88 8.83 12.37 9.20
N ILE A 89 8.07 12.80 8.19
CA ILE A 89 6.75 13.41 8.39
C ILE A 89 5.72 12.34 8.73
N GLY A 90 5.83 11.18 8.08
CA GLY A 90 5.09 9.96 8.38
C GLY A 90 5.96 8.90 9.04
N PRO A 91 5.36 7.77 9.47
CA PRO A 91 6.08 6.65 10.06
C PRO A 91 7.11 6.03 9.13
N VAL A 92 8.09 5.37 9.73
CA VAL A 92 9.04 4.49 9.06
C VAL A 92 8.28 3.24 8.59
N LEU A 93 8.14 3.07 7.28
CA LEU A 93 7.33 2.00 6.71
C LEU A 93 7.94 0.62 6.99
N ASP A 94 9.27 0.54 7.05
CA ASP A 94 9.99 -0.68 7.44
C ASP A 94 9.68 -1.16 8.87
N ASP A 95 9.19 -0.28 9.74
CA ASP A 95 8.86 -0.62 11.12
C ASP A 95 7.37 -0.91 11.30
N VAL A 96 6.50 -0.19 10.58
CA VAL A 96 5.04 -0.24 10.81
C VAL A 96 4.28 -1.17 9.88
N LEU A 97 4.85 -1.54 8.73
CA LEU A 97 4.20 -2.42 7.76
C LEU A 97 4.45 -3.92 7.95
N PRO A 98 5.57 -4.41 8.54
CA PRO A 98 5.74 -5.84 8.75
C PRO A 98 4.58 -6.45 9.57
N GLY A 99 3.95 -7.49 9.02
CA GLY A 99 2.80 -8.17 9.63
C GLY A 99 1.45 -7.44 9.51
N GLN A 100 1.39 -6.29 8.84
CA GLN A 100 0.12 -5.63 8.52
C GLN A 100 -0.66 -6.40 7.44
N ASN A 101 -1.98 -6.31 7.53
CA ASN A 101 -2.87 -6.81 6.47
C ASN A 101 -2.73 -5.90 5.23
N PRO A 102 -2.48 -6.44 4.02
CA PRO A 102 -2.42 -5.64 2.79
C PRO A 102 -3.68 -4.78 2.56
N ALA A 103 -4.87 -5.25 2.97
CA ALA A 103 -6.09 -4.45 2.89
C ALA A 103 -6.02 -3.19 3.78
N ALA A 104 -5.41 -3.29 4.97
CA ALA A 104 -5.21 -2.16 5.87
C ALA A 104 -4.18 -1.17 5.32
N VAL A 105 -3.12 -1.67 4.67
CA VAL A 105 -2.14 -0.83 3.95
C VAL A 105 -2.82 -0.08 2.81
N ARG A 106 -3.63 -0.78 2.00
CA ARG A 106 -4.44 -0.20 0.94
C ARG A 106 -5.34 0.91 1.47
N THR A 107 -6.12 0.64 2.52
CA THR A 107 -6.98 1.64 3.17
C THR A 107 -6.18 2.84 3.65
N SER A 108 -4.97 2.65 4.19
CA SER A 108 -4.12 3.77 4.62
C SER A 108 -3.66 4.65 3.45
N ILE A 109 -3.57 4.10 2.24
CA ILE A 109 -3.21 4.86 1.02
C ILE A 109 -4.41 5.63 0.47
N VAL A 110 -5.56 4.98 0.34
CA VAL A 110 -6.75 5.58 -0.29
C VAL A 110 -7.64 6.37 0.67
N ASP A 111 -7.56 6.07 1.96
CA ASP A 111 -8.25 6.76 3.05
C ASP A 111 -7.35 6.92 4.30
N PRO A 112 -6.29 7.74 4.21
CA PRO A 112 -5.41 8.02 5.35
C PRO A 112 -6.12 8.80 6.48
N ALA A 113 -7.34 9.30 6.26
CA ALA A 113 -8.12 9.94 7.30
C ALA A 113 -8.81 8.92 8.22
N ALA A 114 -8.99 7.67 7.78
CA ALA A 114 -9.57 6.59 8.58
C ALA A 114 -8.68 6.14 9.75
N GLY A 115 -7.35 6.33 9.63
CA GLY A 115 -6.40 5.90 10.65
C GLY A 115 -5.09 6.68 10.57
N THR A 116 -4.43 6.87 11.70
CA THR A 116 -3.10 7.51 11.76
C THR A 116 -2.26 6.74 12.76
N SER A 117 -1.01 6.45 12.40
CA SER A 117 -0.06 5.80 13.31
C SER A 117 0.20 6.68 14.54
N ASP A 118 0.33 6.05 15.70
CA ASP A 118 0.59 6.76 16.96
C ASP A 118 1.83 7.65 16.86
N GLY A 119 1.70 8.89 17.34
CA GLY A 119 2.78 9.88 17.32
C GLY A 119 2.88 10.72 16.05
N PHE A 120 2.05 10.48 15.03
CA PHE A 120 2.05 11.23 13.78
C PHE A 120 0.84 12.16 13.63
N PRO A 121 1.00 13.33 12.97
CA PRO A 121 -0.09 14.28 12.78
C PRO A 121 -1.16 13.75 11.83
N LYS A 122 -2.43 13.83 12.25
CA LYS A 122 -3.57 13.47 11.39
C LYS A 122 -3.71 14.43 10.22
N GLY A 123 -4.15 13.91 9.07
CA GLY A 123 -4.49 14.71 7.90
C GLY A 123 -3.28 15.30 7.15
N VAL A 124 -2.06 14.86 7.46
CA VAL A 124 -0.86 15.26 6.72
C VAL A 124 -0.63 14.38 5.49
N MET A 125 -0.99 13.10 5.56
CA MET A 125 -0.98 12.21 4.40
C MET A 125 -2.11 12.60 3.43
N PRO A 126 -1.79 12.93 2.16
CA PRO A 126 -2.81 13.38 1.20
C PRO A 126 -3.89 12.33 0.93
N THR A 127 -5.15 12.75 0.84
CA THR A 127 -6.29 11.86 0.52
C THR A 127 -6.53 11.70 -0.99
N ILE A 128 -5.63 12.20 -1.82
CA ILE A 128 -5.82 12.30 -3.28
C ILE A 128 -5.40 11.03 -4.02
N PHE A 129 -4.71 10.09 -3.37
CA PHE A 129 -4.12 8.93 -4.04
C PHE A 129 -5.16 8.00 -4.65
N GLY A 130 -6.35 7.89 -4.05
CA GLY A 130 -7.47 7.14 -4.64
C GLY A 130 -8.06 7.77 -5.92
N ASP A 131 -7.76 9.03 -6.20
CA ASP A 131 -8.13 9.72 -7.44
C ASP A 131 -6.95 9.82 -8.43
N GLN A 132 -5.71 9.77 -7.94
CA GLN A 132 -4.50 9.90 -8.75
C GLN A 132 -3.96 8.58 -9.27
N LEU A 133 -4.13 7.51 -8.51
CA LEU A 133 -3.68 6.17 -8.86
C LEU A 133 -4.90 5.32 -9.20
N THR A 134 -4.74 4.48 -10.22
CA THR A 134 -5.70 3.43 -10.54
C THR A 134 -5.65 2.32 -9.50
N GLU A 135 -6.72 1.53 -9.43
CA GLU A 135 -6.82 0.35 -8.57
C GLU A 135 -5.62 -0.59 -8.75
N VAL A 136 -5.21 -0.83 -10.00
CA VAL A 136 -4.07 -1.71 -10.32
C VAL A 136 -2.74 -1.13 -9.82
N GLU A 137 -2.56 0.20 -9.92
CA GLU A 137 -1.37 0.88 -9.38
C GLU A 137 -1.34 0.85 -7.85
N ILE A 138 -2.49 1.03 -7.21
CA ILE A 138 -2.62 0.94 -5.75
C ILE A 138 -2.26 -0.48 -5.29
N ASP A 139 -2.79 -1.51 -5.94
CA ASP A 139 -2.51 -2.90 -5.58
C ASP A 139 -1.03 -3.25 -5.80
N ALA A 140 -0.43 -2.77 -6.90
CA ALA A 140 1.01 -2.93 -7.14
C ALA A 140 1.87 -2.22 -6.09
N LEU A 141 1.46 -1.02 -5.65
CA LEU A 141 2.12 -0.29 -4.58
C LEU A 141 2.01 -1.03 -3.24
N VAL A 142 0.83 -1.55 -2.89
CA VAL A 142 0.61 -2.33 -1.67
C VAL A 142 1.44 -3.63 -1.70
N ALA A 143 1.48 -4.32 -2.83
CA ALA A 143 2.28 -5.53 -3.00
C ALA A 143 3.78 -5.25 -2.84
N TYR A 144 4.26 -4.15 -3.43
CA TYR A 144 5.64 -3.70 -3.25
C TYR A 144 5.95 -3.40 -1.79
N LEU A 145 5.12 -2.60 -1.11
CA LEU A 145 5.30 -2.24 0.29
C LEU A 145 5.30 -3.47 1.21
N GLY A 146 4.39 -4.41 1.00
CA GLY A 146 4.33 -5.65 1.78
C GLY A 146 5.50 -6.60 1.54
N LYS A 147 6.15 -6.50 0.36
CA LYS A 147 7.32 -7.30 0.02
C LYS A 147 8.61 -6.74 0.62
N VAL A 148 8.80 -5.42 0.55
CA VAL A 148 10.09 -4.79 0.88
C VAL A 148 10.15 -4.20 2.28
N ALA A 149 9.01 -3.90 2.89
CA ALA A 149 9.01 -3.33 4.24
C ALA A 149 9.55 -4.34 5.26
N GLY A 150 10.54 -3.91 6.03
CA GLY A 150 11.19 -4.73 7.05
C GLY A 150 12.41 -5.50 6.54
N GLU A 151 12.72 -5.42 5.24
CA GLU A 151 14.00 -5.85 4.68
C GLU A 151 15.05 -4.78 5.00
N LYS A 152 15.69 -4.87 6.18
CA LYS A 152 16.77 -3.96 6.63
C LYS A 152 18.17 -4.50 6.37
#